data_AF-A0A835RKQ7-F1
#
_entry.id   AF-A0A835RKQ7-F1
#
_cell.length_a   1.000
_cell.length_b   1.000
_cell.length_c   1.000
_cell.angle_alpha   90.00
_cell.angle_beta   90.00
_cell.angle_gamma   90.00
#
_symmetry.space_group_name_H-M   'P 1'
#
loop_
_entity.id
_entity.type
_entity.pdbx_description
1 polymer ?
#
loop_
_entity_poly.entity_id
_entity_poly.type
_entity_poly.pdbx_seq_one_letter_code
_entity_poly.pdbx_strand_id
1 'polypeptide(L)'
;MPLKICYPALEGQEWRIITGSDPKNTPWSYHNGGSWPTLLWQLTVACIKMNRLEVAARAVEVAEKRLAADRWPEYYDTKSARFIGKQSRLYQTWSIAGFLVAKLLLSKPDAAKVLWNEEDAEIVNAFNFISDTSSPRRKRGRKPLKKTYIV
;
A
#
# COMPACT_ATOMS: atom_id res chain seq x y z
N MET A 1 5.52 -12.76 1.14
CA MET A 1 5.88 -11.47 1.77
C MET A 1 4.87 -10.40 1.34
N PRO A 2 4.17 -9.72 2.26
CA PRO A 2 3.42 -8.51 1.93
C PRO A 2 4.36 -7.30 1.72
N LEU A 3 4.04 -6.33 0.87
CA LEU A 3 2.93 -6.26 -0.09
C LEU A 3 3.49 -6.18 -1.53
N LYS A 4 2.75 -6.66 -2.53
CA LYS A 4 3.09 -6.42 -3.93
C LYS A 4 3.04 -4.92 -4.22
N ILE A 5 4.08 -4.37 -4.84
CA ILE A 5 4.10 -2.94 -5.23
C ILE A 5 3.08 -2.64 -6.33
N CYS A 6 2.86 -3.60 -7.24
CA CYS A 6 1.82 -3.58 -8.25
C CYS A 6 1.39 -5.03 -8.60
N TYR A 7 0.24 -5.16 -9.25
CA TYR A 7 -0.27 -6.44 -9.74
C TYR A 7 -1.17 -6.21 -10.97
N PRO A 8 -1.05 -6.99 -12.06
CA PRO A 8 -0.06 -8.03 -12.31
C PRO A 8 1.33 -7.47 -12.68
N ALA A 9 2.31 -8.36 -12.90
CA ALA A 9 3.58 -7.99 -13.52
C ALA A 9 3.44 -7.94 -15.05
N LEU A 10 4.25 -7.09 -15.69
CA LEU A 10 4.44 -7.04 -17.14
C LEU A 10 5.29 -8.23 -17.58
N GLU A 11 4.88 -8.92 -18.64
CA GLU A 11 5.54 -10.12 -19.17
C GLU A 11 5.76 -10.04 -20.69
N GLY A 12 6.67 -10.87 -21.21
CA GLY A 12 6.89 -11.03 -22.65
C GLY A 12 7.12 -9.70 -23.38
N GLN A 13 6.29 -9.42 -24.39
CA GLN A 13 6.42 -8.24 -25.22
C GLN A 13 6.07 -6.94 -24.49
N GLU A 14 5.10 -7.00 -23.56
CA GLU A 14 4.72 -5.84 -22.75
C GLU A 14 5.89 -5.37 -21.87
N TRP A 15 6.58 -6.32 -21.23
CA TRP A 15 7.81 -6.02 -20.48
C TRP A 15 8.88 -5.39 -21.37
N ARG A 16 9.13 -5.94 -22.56
CA ARG A 16 10.15 -5.41 -23.48
C ARG A 16 9.86 -3.96 -23.89
N ILE A 17 8.59 -3.65 -24.20
CA ILE A 17 8.17 -2.34 -24.68
C ILE A 17 8.11 -1.33 -23.53
N ILE A 18 7.36 -1.63 -22.46
CA ILE A 18 7.09 -0.65 -21.39
C ILE A 18 8.34 -0.38 -20.54
N THR A 19 9.14 -1.41 -20.27
CA THR A 19 10.35 -1.25 -19.43
C THR A 19 11.62 -0.97 -20.23
N GLY A 20 11.56 -1.04 -21.57
CA GLY A 20 12.77 -1.01 -22.40
C GLY A 20 13.67 -2.22 -22.20
N SER A 21 13.08 -3.39 -21.88
CA SER A 21 13.80 -4.63 -21.52
C SER A 21 14.73 -4.47 -20.30
N ASP A 22 14.33 -3.67 -19.30
CA ASP A 22 15.13 -3.42 -18.09
C ASP A 22 15.37 -4.73 -17.31
N PRO A 23 16.64 -5.21 -17.22
CA PRO A 23 16.97 -6.48 -16.59
C PRO A 23 16.75 -6.49 -15.09
N LYS A 24 16.61 -5.35 -14.40
CA LYS A 24 16.28 -5.31 -12.97
C LYS A 24 14.78 -5.56 -12.72
N ASN A 25 13.94 -5.13 -13.66
CA ASN A 25 12.48 -5.19 -13.60
C ASN A 25 11.90 -6.38 -14.38
N THR A 26 12.56 -7.54 -14.33
CA THR A 26 12.02 -8.80 -14.88
C THR A 26 10.65 -9.13 -14.27
N PRO A 27 9.81 -9.95 -14.92
CA PRO A 27 8.51 -10.34 -14.39
C PRO A 27 8.56 -10.79 -12.92
N TRP A 28 7.69 -10.18 -12.10
CA TRP A 28 7.59 -10.43 -10.66
C TRP A 28 8.85 -10.09 -9.86
N SER A 29 9.65 -9.13 -10.32
CA SER A 29 10.85 -8.64 -9.66
C SER A 29 10.84 -7.14 -9.47
N TYR A 30 11.44 -6.67 -8.37
CA TYR A 30 11.69 -5.25 -8.09
C TYR A 30 10.42 -4.38 -8.26
N HIS A 31 10.41 -3.39 -9.16
CA HIS A 31 9.21 -2.56 -9.38
C HIS A 31 8.14 -3.26 -10.23
N ASN A 32 8.51 -4.29 -10.99
CA ASN A 32 7.59 -5.04 -11.84
C ASN A 32 6.96 -6.21 -11.07
N GLY A 33 6.10 -5.89 -10.11
CA GLY A 33 5.36 -6.90 -9.33
C GLY A 33 6.19 -7.59 -8.23
N GLY A 34 7.31 -6.99 -7.82
CA GLY A 34 8.02 -7.39 -6.61
C GLY A 34 7.20 -7.11 -5.35
N SER A 35 7.54 -7.80 -4.26
CA SER A 35 6.94 -7.58 -2.94
C SER A 35 7.88 -6.82 -2.03
N TRP A 36 7.39 -5.72 -1.45
CA TRP A 36 8.18 -4.73 -0.73
C TRP A 36 7.73 -4.69 0.73
N PRO A 37 8.56 -5.17 1.69
CA PRO A 37 8.23 -5.16 3.11
C PRO A 37 7.96 -3.75 3.66
N THR A 38 8.63 -2.73 3.09
CA THR A 38 8.40 -1.34 3.50
C THR A 38 6.95 -0.88 3.33
N LEU A 39 6.14 -1.53 2.50
CA LEU A 39 4.73 -1.15 2.29
C LEU A 39 3.80 -1.60 3.43
N LEU A 40 4.31 -2.38 4.37
CA LEU A 40 3.52 -2.95 5.47
C LEU A 40 2.94 -1.87 6.38
N TRP A 41 3.65 -0.76 6.60
CA TRP A 41 3.15 0.32 7.45
C TRP A 41 2.03 1.10 6.76
N GLN A 42 2.11 1.41 5.46
CA GLN A 42 1.02 2.07 4.73
C GLN A 42 -0.23 1.20 4.70
N LEU A 43 -0.08 -0.11 4.47
CA LEU A 43 -1.19 -1.06 4.58
C LEU A 43 -1.81 -1.00 5.98
N THR A 44 -0.99 -0.97 7.01
CA THR A 44 -1.47 -0.89 8.40
C THR A 44 -2.25 0.40 8.66
N VAL A 45 -1.75 1.54 8.21
CA VAL A 45 -2.44 2.84 8.31
C VAL A 45 -3.80 2.80 7.61
N ALA A 46 -3.84 2.29 6.38
CA ALA A 46 -5.08 2.15 5.63
C ALA A 46 -6.07 1.20 6.34
N CYS A 47 -5.59 0.06 6.83
CA CYS A 47 -6.42 -0.88 7.58
C CYS A 47 -6.99 -0.26 8.86
N ILE A 48 -6.21 0.54 9.60
CA ILE A 48 -6.72 1.25 10.78
C ILE A 48 -7.81 2.24 10.39
N LYS A 49 -7.55 3.10 9.39
CA LYS A 49 -8.53 4.09 8.90
C LYS A 49 -9.85 3.44 8.46
N MET A 50 -9.75 2.29 7.79
CA MET A 50 -10.91 1.56 7.27
C MET A 50 -11.55 0.60 8.29
N ASN A 51 -11.08 0.58 9.54
CA ASN A 51 -11.54 -0.35 10.59
C ASN A 51 -11.41 -1.84 10.18
N ARG A 52 -10.27 -2.20 9.56
CA ARG A 52 -9.91 -3.54 9.06
C ARG A 52 -8.60 -4.05 9.68
N LEU A 53 -8.49 -3.94 11.00
CA LEU A 53 -7.28 -4.30 11.77
C LEU A 53 -6.83 -5.75 11.57
N GLU A 54 -7.77 -6.67 11.31
CA GLU A 54 -7.50 -8.09 11.08
C GLU A 54 -6.61 -8.34 9.86
N VAL A 55 -6.74 -7.50 8.82
CA VAL A 55 -5.95 -7.61 7.59
C VAL A 55 -4.50 -7.20 7.87
N ALA A 56 -4.31 -6.08 8.57
CA ALA A 56 -2.98 -5.61 8.96
C ALA A 56 -2.28 -6.60 9.91
N ALA A 57 -3.00 -7.11 10.91
CA ALA A 57 -2.46 -8.11 11.84
C ALA A 57 -1.97 -9.37 11.10
N ARG A 58 -2.78 -9.89 10.16
CA ARG A 58 -2.40 -11.05 9.34
C ARG A 58 -1.19 -10.75 8.44
N ALA A 59 -1.12 -9.55 7.85
CA ALA A 59 0.03 -9.17 7.02
C ALA A 59 1.32 -9.11 7.85
N VAL A 60 1.26 -8.52 9.05
CA VAL A 60 2.40 -8.47 9.98
C VAL A 60 2.81 -9.88 10.40
N GLU A 61 1.86 -10.76 10.74
CA GLU A 61 2.14 -12.16 11.10
C GLU A 61 2.88 -12.92 9.98
N VAL A 62 2.49 -12.71 8.72
CA VAL A 62 3.17 -13.33 7.56
C VAL A 62 4.58 -12.78 7.37
N ALA A 63 4.79 -11.47 7.57
CA ALA A 63 6.11 -10.86 7.45
C ALA A 63 7.06 -11.29 8.58
N GLU A 64 6.55 -11.37 9.81
CA GLU A 64 7.29 -11.71 11.03
C GLU A 64 7.93 -13.11 10.95
N LYS A 65 7.27 -14.06 10.28
CA LYS A 65 7.79 -15.42 10.07
C LYS A 65 9.11 -15.48 9.32
N ARG A 66 9.48 -14.44 8.57
CA ARG A 66 10.59 -14.49 7.61
C ARG A 66 11.56 -13.31 7.65
N LEU A 67 11.08 -12.08 7.89
CA LEU A 67 11.91 -10.88 7.69
C LEU A 67 13.24 -10.91 8.45
N ALA A 68 13.21 -11.32 9.72
CA ALA A 68 14.42 -11.41 10.53
C ALA A 68 15.36 -12.53 10.04
N ALA A 69 14.81 -13.72 9.75
CA ALA A 69 15.57 -14.87 9.26
C ALA A 69 16.22 -14.59 7.89
N ASP A 70 15.51 -13.89 7.02
CA ASP A 70 15.97 -13.49 5.68
C ASP A 70 16.90 -12.25 5.72
N ARG A 71 17.28 -11.77 6.93
CA ARG A 71 18.16 -10.61 7.15
C ARG A 71 17.65 -9.30 6.52
N TRP A 72 16.35 -9.06 6.67
CA TRP A 72 15.67 -7.81 6.28
C TRP A 72 15.93 -7.36 4.83
N PRO A 73 15.52 -8.15 3.83
CA PRO A 73 15.70 -7.77 2.43
C PRO A 73 14.93 -6.50 2.05
N GLU A 74 15.46 -5.77 1.08
CA GLU A 74 14.81 -4.64 0.42
C GLU A 74 13.50 -5.04 -0.30
N TYR A 75 13.48 -6.19 -0.98
CA TYR A 75 12.31 -6.69 -1.71
C TYR A 75 12.38 -8.22 -1.93
N TYR A 76 11.26 -8.80 -2.35
CA TYR A 76 11.07 -10.22 -2.63
C TYR A 76 10.49 -10.44 -4.03
N ASP A 77 10.95 -11.48 -4.70
CA ASP A 77 10.57 -11.80 -6.08
C ASP A 77 9.58 -12.96 -6.15
N THR A 78 9.10 -13.23 -7.36
CA THR A 78 8.10 -14.24 -7.77
C THR A 78 6.67 -13.83 -7.47
N LYS A 79 5.71 -14.40 -8.21
CA LYS A 79 4.27 -14.15 -8.05
C LYS A 79 3.79 -14.32 -6.59
N SER A 80 4.33 -15.30 -5.88
CA SER A 80 3.99 -15.57 -4.47
C SER A 80 4.96 -14.98 -3.45
N ALA A 81 5.95 -14.18 -3.89
CA ALA A 81 6.92 -13.51 -3.03
C ALA A 81 7.69 -14.48 -2.12
N ARG A 82 8.09 -15.63 -2.69
CA ARG A 82 8.76 -16.71 -1.94
C ARG A 82 10.27 -16.52 -1.87
N PHE A 83 10.89 -15.88 -2.86
CA PHE A 83 12.34 -15.72 -2.94
C PHE A 83 12.76 -14.30 -2.54
N ILE A 84 13.93 -14.19 -1.91
CA ILE A 84 14.59 -12.90 -1.71
C ILE A 84 14.85 -12.29 -3.09
N GLY A 85 14.66 -10.97 -3.21
CA GLY A 85 14.77 -10.28 -4.50
C GLY A 85 16.15 -10.48 -5.14
N LYS A 86 16.17 -10.66 -6.46
CA LYS A 86 17.35 -11.01 -7.26
C LYS A 86 18.57 -10.13 -6.98
N GLN A 87 18.35 -8.84 -6.73
CA GLN A 87 19.39 -7.86 -6.38
C GLN A 87 19.03 -7.13 -5.09
N SER A 88 18.33 -7.80 -4.17
CA SER A 88 17.89 -7.19 -2.92
C SER A 88 19.06 -6.96 -1.98
N ARG A 89 19.18 -5.73 -1.47
CA ARG A 89 20.08 -5.43 -0.35
C ARG A 89 19.50 -5.99 0.94
N LEU A 90 20.37 -6.54 1.77
CA LEU A 90 20.03 -7.00 3.12
C LEU A 90 20.14 -5.84 4.12
N TYR A 91 19.49 -6.00 5.28
CA TYR A 91 19.44 -4.99 6.33
C TYR A 91 18.93 -3.63 5.85
N GLN A 92 17.97 -3.67 4.92
CA GLN A 92 17.44 -2.47 4.32
C GLN A 92 16.60 -1.70 5.36
N THR A 93 17.03 -0.47 5.67
CA THR A 93 16.48 0.34 6.77
C THR A 93 14.97 0.49 6.73
N TRP A 94 14.38 0.78 5.56
CA TRP A 94 12.93 0.96 5.44
C TRP A 94 12.12 -0.34 5.57
N SER A 95 12.74 -1.51 5.37
CA SER A 95 12.08 -2.80 5.56
C SER A 95 11.95 -3.08 7.05
N ILE A 96 12.99 -2.75 7.82
CA ILE A 96 13.00 -2.80 9.28
C ILE A 96 12.01 -1.77 9.84
N ALA A 97 12.13 -0.50 9.43
CA ALA A 97 11.30 0.58 9.93
C ALA A 97 9.82 0.36 9.60
N GLY A 98 9.49 -0.05 8.38
CA GLY A 98 8.11 -0.33 7.98
C GLY A 98 7.47 -1.46 8.79
N PHE A 99 8.23 -2.50 9.13
CA PHE A 99 7.77 -3.56 10.02
C PHE A 99 7.54 -3.05 11.46
N LEU A 100 8.49 -2.30 12.02
CA LEU A 100 8.36 -1.76 13.37
C LEU A 100 7.18 -0.79 13.49
N VAL A 101 7.03 0.14 12.54
CA VAL A 101 5.91 1.09 12.51
C VAL A 101 4.59 0.35 12.43
N ALA A 102 4.47 -0.69 11.59
CA ALA A 102 3.25 -1.50 11.52
C ALA A 102 2.90 -2.14 12.88
N LYS A 103 3.87 -2.73 13.60
CA LYS A 103 3.63 -3.30 14.94
C LYS A 103 3.23 -2.24 15.95
N LEU A 104 3.90 -1.09 15.96
CA LEU A 104 3.59 0.02 16.87
C LEU A 104 2.18 0.57 16.62
N LEU A 105 1.78 0.74 15.36
CA LEU A 105 0.43 1.20 15.02
C LEU A 105 -0.64 0.18 15.39
N LEU A 106 -0.38 -1.12 15.23
CA LEU A 106 -1.32 -2.15 15.70
C LEU A 106 -1.47 -2.13 17.24
N SER A 107 -0.40 -1.82 17.97
CA SER A 107 -0.46 -1.70 19.44
C SER A 107 -1.18 -0.42 19.91
N LYS A 108 -1.12 0.65 19.12
CA LYS A 108 -1.75 1.94 19.41
C LYS A 108 -2.38 2.54 18.14
N PRO A 109 -3.56 2.05 17.71
CA PRO A 109 -4.18 2.47 16.45
C PRO A 109 -4.45 3.97 16.34
N ASP A 110 -4.78 4.62 17.46
CA ASP A 110 -5.00 6.07 17.51
C ASP A 110 -3.80 6.90 17.06
N ALA A 111 -2.57 6.38 17.18
CA ALA A 111 -1.37 7.08 16.72
C ALA A 111 -1.35 7.26 15.19
N ALA A 112 -2.08 6.44 14.43
CA ALA A 112 -2.12 6.52 12.98
C ALA A 112 -2.90 7.74 12.45
N LYS A 113 -3.71 8.40 13.29
CA LYS A 113 -4.50 9.59 12.91
C LYS A 113 -3.66 10.76 12.38
N VAL A 114 -2.40 10.86 12.78
CA VAL A 114 -1.48 11.90 12.27
C VAL A 114 -1.04 11.65 10.82
N LEU A 115 -1.29 10.46 10.28
CA LEU A 115 -0.80 10.02 8.97
C LEU A 115 -1.86 10.11 7.87
N TRP A 116 -3.09 10.54 8.17
CA TRP A 116 -4.12 10.75 7.16
C TRP A 116 -4.96 11.99 7.45
N ASN A 117 -5.58 12.49 6.39
CA ASN A 117 -6.62 13.51 6.47
C ASN A 117 -8.01 12.86 6.30
N GLU A 118 -9.02 13.53 6.85
CA GLU A 118 -10.41 13.26 6.54
C GLU A 118 -10.71 13.65 5.08
N GLU A 119 -11.66 12.96 4.47
CA GLU A 119 -12.08 13.24 3.10
C GLU A 119 -12.72 14.63 2.99
N ASP A 120 -12.46 15.32 1.89
CA ASP A 120 -13.14 16.58 1.58
C ASP A 120 -14.61 16.31 1.28
N ALA A 121 -15.50 16.91 2.07
CA ALA A 121 -16.94 16.71 1.96
C ALA A 121 -17.52 17.17 0.61
N GLU A 122 -16.96 18.19 -0.02
CA GLU A 122 -17.40 18.65 -1.34
C GLU A 122 -17.00 17.64 -2.42
N ILE A 123 -15.77 17.12 -2.35
CA ILE A 123 -15.28 16.08 -3.26
C ILE A 123 -16.09 14.79 -3.11
N VAL A 124 -16.32 14.32 -1.88
CA VAL A 124 -17.13 13.12 -1.61
C VAL A 124 -18.55 13.30 -2.16
N ASN A 125 -19.17 14.45 -1.92
CA ASN A 125 -20.49 14.74 -2.47
C ASN A 125 -20.47 14.71 -4.00
N ALA A 126 -19.50 15.36 -4.65
CA ALA A 126 -19.38 15.38 -6.10
C ALA A 126 -19.26 13.96 -6.70
N PHE A 127 -18.43 13.09 -6.13
CA PHE A 127 -18.29 11.72 -6.60
C PHE A 127 -19.56 10.89 -6.41
N ASN A 128 -20.25 11.03 -5.27
CA ASN A 128 -21.51 10.32 -5.02
C ASN A 128 -22.58 10.68 -6.07
N PHE A 129 -22.61 11.92 -6.57
CA PHE A 129 -23.52 12.33 -7.65
C PHE A 129 -23.15 11.73 -9.01
N ILE A 130 -21.86 11.54 -9.30
CA ILE A 130 -21.39 10.98 -10.58
C ILE A 130 -21.62 9.46 -10.62
N SER A 131 -21.45 8.77 -9.50
CA SER A 131 -21.62 7.30 -9.41
C SER A 131 -23.08 6.85 -9.41
N ASP A 132 -24.03 7.73 -9.09
CA ASP A 132 -25.45 7.42 -9.04
C ASP A 132 -26.19 7.95 -10.28
N THR A 133 -26.08 7.22 -11.39
CA THR A 133 -26.73 7.54 -12.67
C THR A 133 -28.25 7.38 -12.65
N SER A 134 -28.83 6.92 -11.53
CA SER A 134 -30.25 6.55 -11.43
C SER A 134 -31.19 7.72 -11.10
N SER A 135 -30.67 8.87 -10.64
CA SER A 135 -31.51 9.93 -10.04
C SER A 135 -31.11 11.36 -10.47
N PRO A 136 -31.49 11.81 -11.69
CA PRO A 136 -31.06 13.10 -12.26
C PRO A 136 -31.65 14.37 -11.60
N ARG A 137 -32.39 14.26 -10.48
CA ARG A 137 -33.14 15.39 -9.87
C ARG A 137 -32.95 15.59 -8.35
N ARG A 138 -31.85 15.14 -7.75
CA ARG A 138 -31.59 15.49 -6.34
C ARG A 138 -30.98 16.89 -6.23
N LYS A 139 -31.72 17.82 -5.62
CA LYS A 139 -31.25 19.19 -5.30
C LYS A 139 -30.01 19.12 -4.41
N ARG A 140 -29.00 19.96 -4.71
CA ARG A 140 -27.75 20.12 -3.94
C ARG A 140 -28.06 20.10 -2.44
N GLY A 141 -27.56 19.08 -1.74
CA GLY A 141 -27.57 19.05 -0.28
C GLY A 141 -26.84 20.26 0.29
N ARG A 142 -27.21 20.65 1.53
CA ARG A 142 -26.72 21.85 2.23
C ARG A 142 -25.20 21.98 2.08
N LYS A 143 -24.73 23.12 1.55
CA LYS A 143 -23.29 23.44 1.43
C LYS A 143 -22.63 23.20 2.80
N PRO A 144 -21.62 22.33 2.91
CA PRO A 144 -20.82 22.28 4.12
C PRO A 144 -20.20 23.66 4.35
N LEU A 145 -20.20 24.11 5.61
CA LEU A 145 -19.58 25.37 5.99
C LEU A 145 -18.10 25.35 5.56
N LYS A 146 -17.65 26.39 4.87
CA LYS A 146 -16.25 26.58 4.45
C LYS A 146 -15.33 26.36 5.66
N LYS A 147 -14.67 25.22 5.73
CA LYS A 147 -13.43 25.10 6.51
C LYS A 147 -12.30 25.48 5.57
N THR A 148 -11.83 26.72 5.73
CA THR A 148 -10.56 27.17 5.16
C THR A 148 -9.46 26.39 5.87
N TYR A 149 -9.03 25.28 5.28
CA TYR A 149 -7.73 24.73 5.64
C TYR A 149 -6.69 25.54 4.88
N ILE A 150 -5.90 26.31 5.62
CA ILE A 150 -4.61 26.80 5.15
C ILE A 150 -3.66 25.61 5.27
N VAL A 151 -3.01 25.27 4.16
CA VAL A 151 -1.96 24.24 4.04
C VAL A 151 -0.82 24.52 5.01
#